data_AF-A0A5D8ZCH6-F1
#
_entry.id   AF-A0A5D8ZCH6-F1
#
_cell.length_a   1.000
_cell.length_b   1.000
_cell.length_c   1.000
_cell.angle_alpha   90.00
_cell.angle_beta   90.00
_cell.angle_gamma   90.00
#
_symmetry.space_group_name_H-M   'P 1'
#
loop_
_entity.id
_entity.type
_entity.pdbx_description
1 polymer ?
#
loop_
_entity_poly.entity_id
_entity_poly.type
_entity_poly.pdbx_seq_one_letter_code
_entity_poly.pdbx_strand_id
1 'polypeptide(L)'
;MNRFFKYLLIIFSVIGGVFLIGSIVTVLMIGCAFGSFDKSYSVSELKDEYYSKETEIKDLINYYNKIKPKNYSVDIEFKNDKILERLRITSKDSSNVIYQDWNVNSNVLFTEKLKDLTGWNKSQVAVLKNKLDKANCISVEDGEPLKIGFKRSGLGMFSFNVFQEINTDRSKYNDGCEYILVNRDIAFQYGGGAVGGQCFPDKN
;
A
#
# COMPACT_ATOMS: atom_id res chain seq x y z
N MET A 1 -32.76 -27.50 -44.12
CA MET A 1 -31.87 -26.39 -43.72
C MET A 1 -30.70 -26.31 -44.70
N ASN A 2 -30.48 -25.16 -45.34
CA ASN A 2 -29.42 -25.00 -46.34
C ASN A 2 -28.03 -25.21 -45.70
N ARG A 3 -27.12 -25.95 -46.37
CA ARG A 3 -25.75 -26.17 -45.89
C ARG A 3 -25.04 -24.86 -45.56
N PHE A 4 -25.30 -23.82 -46.37
CA PHE A 4 -24.80 -22.46 -46.13
C PHE A 4 -25.24 -21.91 -44.77
N PHE A 5 -26.52 -22.03 -44.42
CA PHE A 5 -27.07 -21.55 -43.16
C PHE A 5 -26.49 -22.30 -41.95
N LYS A 6 -26.25 -23.62 -42.10
CA LYS A 6 -25.58 -24.42 -41.06
C LYS A 6 -24.16 -23.93 -40.76
N TYR A 7 -23.36 -23.67 -41.81
CA TYR A 7 -21.99 -23.18 -41.63
C TYR A 7 -21.96 -21.76 -41.05
N LEU A 8 -22.88 -20.90 -41.46
CA LEU A 8 -23.01 -19.54 -40.94
C LEU A 8 -23.31 -19.54 -39.41
N LEU A 9 -24.22 -20.40 -38.95
CA LEU A 9 -24.51 -20.57 -37.52
C LEU A 9 -23.31 -21.10 -36.72
N ILE A 10 -22.54 -22.04 -37.28
CA ILE A 10 -21.33 -22.56 -36.63
C ILE A 10 -20.28 -21.45 -36.49
N ILE A 11 -20.07 -20.64 -37.54
CA ILE A 11 -19.12 -19.53 -37.51
C ILE A 11 -19.53 -18.47 -36.47
N PHE A 12 -20.80 -18.05 -36.45
CA PHE A 12 -21.28 -17.10 -35.46
C PHE A 12 -21.20 -17.65 -34.03
N SER A 13 -21.48 -18.94 -33.83
CA SER A 13 -21.34 -19.60 -32.53
C SER A 13 -19.88 -19.63 -32.07
N VAL A 14 -18.93 -19.95 -32.96
CA VAL A 14 -17.50 -19.95 -32.65
C VAL A 14 -17.00 -18.53 -32.34
N ILE A 15 -17.34 -17.53 -33.17
CA ILE A 15 -16.96 -16.13 -32.94
C ILE A 15 -17.56 -15.62 -31.62
N GLY A 16 -18.85 -15.88 -31.40
CA GLY A 16 -19.54 -15.51 -30.16
C GLY A 16 -18.91 -16.18 -28.93
N GLY A 17 -18.55 -17.45 -29.03
CA GLY A 17 -17.85 -18.19 -27.97
C GLY A 17 -16.48 -17.60 -27.66
N VAL A 18 -15.68 -17.28 -28.68
CA VAL A 18 -14.37 -16.64 -28.52
C VAL A 18 -14.52 -15.26 -27.87
N PHE A 19 -15.50 -14.47 -28.31
CA PHE A 19 -15.78 -13.16 -27.70
C PHE A 19 -16.21 -13.28 -26.24
N LEU A 20 -17.07 -14.24 -25.91
CA LEU A 20 -17.51 -14.48 -24.55
C LEU A 20 -16.35 -14.89 -23.64
N ILE A 21 -15.51 -15.83 -24.08
CA ILE A 21 -14.29 -16.22 -23.34
C ILE A 21 -13.38 -15.01 -23.16
N GLY A 22 -13.15 -14.23 -24.21
CA GLY A 22 -12.38 -12.99 -24.14
C GLY A 22 -12.92 -12.02 -23.09
N SER A 23 -14.24 -11.79 -23.08
CA SER A 23 -14.89 -10.91 -22.11
C SER A 23 -14.74 -11.40 -20.66
N ILE A 24 -14.87 -12.71 -20.43
CA ILE A 24 -14.66 -13.32 -19.10
C ILE A 24 -13.22 -13.13 -18.64
N VAL A 25 -12.24 -13.40 -19.51
CA VAL A 25 -10.82 -13.20 -19.20
C VAL A 25 -10.55 -11.73 -18.87
N THR A 26 -11.09 -10.79 -19.63
CA THR A 26 -10.92 -9.36 -19.34
C THR A 26 -11.52 -8.96 -18.00
N VAL A 27 -12.75 -9.42 -17.68
CA VAL A 27 -13.39 -9.16 -16.38
C VAL A 27 -12.58 -9.77 -15.23
N LEU A 28 -12.07 -10.98 -15.39
CA LEU A 28 -11.22 -11.63 -14.39
C LEU A 28 -9.90 -10.86 -14.18
N MET A 29 -9.24 -10.42 -15.25
CA MET A 29 -8.00 -9.64 -15.16
C MET A 29 -8.23 -8.30 -14.44
N ILE A 30 -9.34 -7.62 -14.74
CA ILE A 30 -9.75 -6.40 -14.04
C ILE A 30 -10.03 -6.72 -12.56
N GLY A 31 -10.80 -7.76 -12.28
CA GLY A 31 -11.11 -8.20 -10.92
C GLY A 31 -9.85 -8.46 -10.10
N CYS A 32 -8.87 -9.19 -10.66
CA CYS A 32 -7.58 -9.43 -10.03
C CYS A 32 -6.81 -8.12 -9.76
N ALA A 33 -6.76 -7.20 -10.73
CA ALA A 33 -6.05 -5.93 -10.57
C ALA A 33 -6.64 -5.05 -9.43
N PHE A 34 -7.96 -5.13 -9.23
CA PHE A 34 -8.66 -4.40 -8.16
C PHE A 34 -8.89 -5.23 -6.90
N GLY A 35 -8.22 -6.38 -6.75
CA GLY A 35 -8.23 -7.15 -5.51
C GLY A 35 -9.53 -7.88 -5.22
N SER A 36 -10.34 -8.20 -6.24
CA SER A 36 -11.60 -8.97 -6.08
C SER A 36 -11.39 -10.36 -5.48
N PHE A 37 -10.15 -10.86 -5.51
CA PHE A 37 -9.74 -12.16 -4.95
C PHE A 37 -8.71 -12.01 -3.83
N ASP A 38 -8.33 -10.79 -3.48
CA ASP A 38 -7.35 -10.54 -2.43
C ASP A 38 -8.03 -10.62 -1.06
N LYS A 39 -7.23 -10.90 -0.03
CA LYS A 39 -7.72 -10.82 1.34
C LYS A 39 -8.04 -9.36 1.66
N SER A 40 -9.31 -9.11 1.91
CA SER A 40 -9.78 -7.92 2.61
C SER A 40 -9.65 -8.12 4.11
N TYR A 41 -9.49 -7.03 4.87
CA TYR A 41 -9.39 -7.07 6.32
C TYR A 41 -10.46 -6.19 6.96
N SER A 42 -11.11 -6.71 8.00
CA SER A 42 -12.00 -5.93 8.84
C SER A 42 -11.23 -5.03 9.82
N VAL A 43 -11.93 -4.10 10.47
CA VAL A 43 -11.37 -3.27 11.53
C VAL A 43 -10.90 -4.13 12.71
N SER A 44 -11.68 -5.15 13.08
CA SER A 44 -11.31 -6.11 14.13
C SER A 44 -10.04 -6.91 13.78
N GLU A 45 -9.90 -7.38 12.54
CA GLU A 45 -8.67 -8.07 12.09
C GLU A 45 -7.46 -7.14 12.12
N LEU A 46 -7.58 -5.88 11.69
CA LEU A 46 -6.49 -4.89 11.80
C LEU A 46 -6.10 -4.67 13.26
N LYS A 47 -7.09 -4.68 14.17
CA LYS A 47 -6.86 -4.54 15.60
C LYS A 47 -6.01 -5.69 16.13
N ASP A 48 -6.40 -6.92 15.80
CA ASP A 48 -5.69 -8.12 16.24
C ASP A 48 -4.26 -8.18 15.66
N GLU A 49 -4.07 -7.82 14.39
CA GLU A 49 -2.75 -7.74 13.76
C GLU A 49 -1.87 -6.68 14.43
N TYR A 50 -2.41 -5.48 14.70
CA TYR A 50 -1.65 -4.43 15.37
C TYR A 50 -1.20 -4.85 16.78
N TYR A 51 -2.13 -5.33 17.61
CA TYR A 51 -1.81 -5.66 19.00
C TYR A 51 -0.97 -6.93 19.14
N SER A 52 -1.13 -7.91 18.25
CA SER A 52 -0.28 -9.11 18.23
C SER A 52 1.16 -8.80 17.78
N LYS A 53 1.39 -7.66 17.10
CA LYS A 53 2.70 -7.18 16.62
C LYS A 53 3.14 -5.86 17.24
N GLU A 54 2.55 -5.44 18.35
CA GLU A 54 2.75 -4.10 18.92
C GLU A 54 4.23 -3.83 19.23
N THR A 55 4.95 -4.83 19.74
CA THR A 55 6.37 -4.70 20.07
C THR A 55 7.22 -4.50 18.82
N GLU A 56 6.98 -5.28 17.78
CA GLU A 56 7.67 -5.18 16.50
C GLU A 56 7.35 -3.87 15.77
N ILE A 57 6.10 -3.42 15.82
CA ILE A 57 5.67 -2.13 15.27
C ILE A 57 6.37 -0.99 16.02
N LYS A 58 6.43 -1.04 17.35
CA LYS A 58 7.15 -0.04 18.15
C LYS A 58 8.64 -0.01 17.83
N ASP A 59 9.28 -1.17 17.66
CA ASP A 59 10.68 -1.28 17.26
C ASP A 59 10.93 -0.73 15.84
N LEU A 60 10.01 -0.96 14.91
CA LEU A 60 10.00 -0.36 13.58
C LEU A 60 9.94 1.17 13.65
N ILE A 61 8.98 1.73 14.40
CA ILE A 61 8.79 3.18 14.56
C ILE A 61 10.05 3.82 15.14
N ASN A 62 10.57 3.26 16.23
CA ASN A 62 11.79 3.75 16.88
C ASN A 62 12.98 3.77 15.91
N TYR A 63 13.13 2.70 15.13
CA TYR A 63 14.19 2.61 14.15
C TYR A 63 14.03 3.64 13.02
N TYR A 64 12.82 3.76 12.46
CA TYR A 64 12.54 4.71 11.39
C TYR A 64 12.80 6.14 11.86
N ASN A 65 12.31 6.53 13.04
CA ASN A 65 12.54 7.84 13.63
C ASN A 65 14.04 8.15 13.84
N LYS A 66 14.88 7.13 14.06
CA LYS A 66 16.33 7.29 14.17
C LYS A 66 17.02 7.52 12.82
N ILE A 67 16.51 6.92 11.74
CA ILE A 67 17.15 6.98 10.42
C ILE A 67 16.49 7.96 9.44
N LYS A 68 15.31 8.49 9.76
CA LYS A 68 14.57 9.36 8.83
C LYS A 68 15.37 10.63 8.50
N PRO A 69 15.34 11.09 7.25
CA PRO A 69 16.06 12.30 6.86
C PRO A 69 15.46 13.55 7.53
N LYS A 70 16.34 14.50 7.86
CA LYS A 70 15.97 15.74 8.56
C LYS A 70 15.12 16.66 7.69
N ASN A 71 15.53 16.86 6.43
CA ASN A 71 14.95 17.87 5.53
C ASN A 71 13.97 17.28 4.50
N TYR A 72 13.82 15.95 4.50
CA TYR A 72 12.98 15.24 3.54
C TYR A 72 12.05 14.29 4.28
N SER A 73 10.88 14.05 3.69
CA SER A 73 9.95 13.00 4.07
C SER A 73 10.06 11.87 3.07
N VAL A 74 10.06 10.62 3.55
CA VAL A 74 10.19 9.42 2.73
C VAL A 74 8.94 8.56 2.89
N ASP A 75 8.33 8.22 1.78
CA ASP A 75 7.33 7.16 1.65
C ASP A 75 7.95 6.02 0.85
N ILE A 76 8.09 4.86 1.50
CA ILE A 76 8.75 3.69 0.93
C ILE A 76 7.90 2.44 1.17
N GLU A 77 7.59 1.73 0.09
CA GLU A 77 6.89 0.45 0.10
C GLU A 77 7.75 -0.61 -0.56
N PHE A 78 7.96 -1.73 0.15
CA PHE A 78 8.74 -2.85 -0.36
C PHE A 78 7.81 -3.90 -0.97
N LYS A 79 8.08 -4.27 -2.22
CA LYS A 79 7.49 -5.48 -2.84
C LYS A 79 8.25 -6.73 -2.39
N ASN A 80 9.58 -6.61 -2.36
CA ASN A 80 10.53 -7.61 -1.89
C ASN A 80 11.89 -6.93 -1.62
N ASP A 81 12.93 -7.70 -1.32
CA ASP A 81 14.25 -7.16 -0.96
C ASP A 81 14.94 -6.39 -2.11
N LYS A 82 14.56 -6.67 -3.35
CA LYS A 82 15.15 -6.08 -4.56
C LYS A 82 14.30 -4.99 -5.19
N ILE A 83 12.99 -4.99 -4.93
CA ILE A 83 12.03 -4.11 -5.60
C ILE A 83 11.24 -3.32 -4.57
N LEU A 84 11.27 -2.00 -4.74
CA LEU A 84 10.37 -1.08 -4.06
C LEU A 84 9.13 -0.92 -4.94
N GLU A 85 7.96 -1.22 -4.38
CA GLU A 85 6.70 -1.01 -5.08
C GLU A 85 6.46 0.50 -5.25
N ARG A 86 6.80 1.30 -4.23
CA ARG A 86 6.72 2.76 -4.26
C ARG A 86 7.90 3.37 -3.52
N LEU A 87 8.47 4.42 -4.09
CA LEU A 87 9.41 5.30 -3.40
C LEU A 87 9.07 6.76 -3.75
N ARG A 88 8.77 7.56 -2.74
CA ARG A 88 8.53 8.99 -2.86
C ARG A 88 9.35 9.75 -1.82
N ILE A 89 10.05 10.78 -2.27
CA ILE A 89 10.84 11.67 -1.42
C ILE A 89 10.35 13.09 -1.66
N THR A 90 9.96 13.76 -0.58
CA THR A 90 9.38 15.10 -0.60
C THR A 90 10.21 16.03 0.28
N SER A 91 10.44 17.26 -0.15
CA SER A 91 11.06 18.30 0.69
C SER A 91 10.10 18.70 1.80
N LYS A 92 10.56 18.70 3.06
CA LYS A 92 9.73 19.13 4.21
C LYS A 92 9.39 20.62 4.15
N ASP A 93 10.33 21.45 3.70
CA ASP A 93 10.18 22.90 3.69
C ASP A 93 9.19 23.39 2.62
N SER A 94 9.16 22.73 1.45
CA SER A 94 8.36 23.17 0.30
C SER A 94 7.21 22.24 -0.06
N SER A 95 7.15 21.04 0.54
CA SER A 95 6.25 19.95 0.12
C SER A 95 6.40 19.52 -1.34
N ASN A 96 7.49 19.93 -2.01
CA ASN A 96 7.77 19.54 -3.39
C ASN A 96 8.28 18.10 -3.46
N VAL A 97 7.74 17.34 -4.42
CA VAL A 97 8.21 15.99 -4.73
C VAL A 97 9.56 16.07 -5.44
N ILE A 98 10.60 15.52 -4.82
CA ILE A 98 11.97 15.51 -5.33
C ILE A 98 12.24 14.24 -6.16
N TYR A 99 11.62 13.14 -5.73
CA TYR A 99 11.68 11.85 -6.41
C TYR A 99 10.36 11.11 -6.18
N GLN A 100 9.84 10.48 -7.23
CA GLN A 100 8.72 9.57 -7.13
C GLN A 100 8.83 8.54 -8.24
N ASP A 101 8.76 7.27 -7.86
CA ASP A 101 8.76 6.17 -8.83
C ASP A 101 8.07 4.92 -8.26
N TRP A 102 7.68 4.03 -9.15
CA TRP A 102 6.96 2.79 -8.83
C TRP A 102 7.71 1.58 -9.39
N ASN A 103 7.68 0.47 -8.67
CA ASN A 103 8.27 -0.80 -9.09
C ASN A 103 9.76 -0.68 -9.50
N VAL A 104 10.53 0.06 -8.69
CA VAL A 104 11.95 0.34 -8.95
C VAL A 104 12.87 -0.59 -8.17
N ASN A 105 14.07 -0.80 -8.68
CA ASN A 105 15.09 -1.56 -7.96
C ASN A 105 15.53 -0.82 -6.69
N SER A 106 15.61 -1.51 -5.56
CA SER A 106 16.00 -0.93 -4.26
C SER A 106 17.40 -0.32 -4.26
N ASN A 107 18.26 -0.69 -5.22
CA ASN A 107 19.56 -0.05 -5.41
C ASN A 107 19.48 1.43 -5.79
N VAL A 108 18.34 1.93 -6.25
CA VAL A 108 18.16 3.35 -6.56
C VAL A 108 18.41 4.24 -5.34
N LEU A 109 18.11 3.74 -4.13
CA LEU A 109 18.36 4.42 -2.85
C LEU A 109 19.85 4.68 -2.59
N PHE A 110 20.74 3.96 -3.27
CA PHE A 110 22.19 4.06 -3.09
C PHE A 110 22.89 4.79 -4.24
N THR A 111 22.12 5.36 -5.16
CA THR A 111 22.65 6.36 -6.11
C THR A 111 23.10 7.59 -5.33
N GLU A 112 24.12 8.29 -5.81
CA GLU A 112 24.65 9.51 -5.16
C GLU A 112 23.53 10.50 -4.83
N LYS A 113 22.68 10.80 -5.82
CA LYS A 113 21.52 11.69 -5.64
C LYS A 113 20.61 11.29 -4.47
N LEU A 114 20.13 10.04 -4.40
CA LEU A 114 19.18 9.65 -3.35
C LEU A 114 19.85 9.42 -2.00
N LYS A 115 21.11 9.00 -2.01
CA LYS A 115 21.93 8.86 -0.81
C LYS A 115 22.15 10.22 -0.14
N ASP A 116 22.38 11.28 -0.90
CA ASP A 116 22.54 12.63 -0.36
C ASP A 116 21.24 13.19 0.25
N LEU A 117 20.08 12.80 -0.29
CA LEU A 117 18.77 13.19 0.26
C LEU A 117 18.43 12.44 1.54
N THR A 118 18.66 11.12 1.56
CA THR A 118 18.18 10.25 2.65
C THR A 118 19.22 10.01 3.73
N GLY A 119 20.51 10.07 3.40
CA GLY A 119 21.61 9.63 4.24
C GLY A 119 21.66 8.11 4.44
N TRP A 120 20.83 7.33 3.72
CA TRP A 120 20.69 5.90 3.96
C TRP A 120 21.82 5.07 3.32
N ASN A 121 22.24 4.05 4.04
CA ASN A 121 23.11 3.00 3.53
C ASN A 121 22.37 1.66 3.39
N LYS A 122 23.00 0.70 2.70
CA LYS A 122 22.43 -0.63 2.43
C LYS A 122 21.97 -1.36 3.68
N SER A 123 22.77 -1.29 4.76
CA SER A 123 22.44 -1.93 6.03
C SER A 123 21.20 -1.29 6.66
N GLN A 124 21.07 0.03 6.60
CA GLN A 124 19.89 0.71 7.16
C GLN A 124 18.59 0.32 6.45
N VAL A 125 18.62 0.30 5.11
CA VAL A 125 17.46 -0.11 4.30
C VAL A 125 17.10 -1.58 4.54
N ALA A 126 18.10 -2.46 4.66
CA ALA A 126 17.87 -3.87 4.98
C ALA A 126 17.27 -4.06 6.38
N VAL A 127 17.74 -3.31 7.38
CA VAL A 127 17.17 -3.35 8.73
C VAL A 127 15.74 -2.79 8.76
N LEU A 128 15.48 -1.71 8.02
CA LEU A 128 14.12 -1.16 7.89
C LEU A 128 13.15 -2.21 7.31
N LYS A 129 13.55 -2.85 6.21
CA LYS A 129 12.78 -3.93 5.59
C LYS A 129 12.55 -5.10 6.55
N ASN A 130 13.59 -5.55 7.26
CA ASN A 130 13.44 -6.63 8.23
C ASN A 130 12.47 -6.29 9.38
N LYS A 131 12.46 -5.04 9.85
CA LYS A 131 11.52 -4.58 10.88
C LYS A 131 10.09 -4.54 10.36
N LEU A 132 9.89 -4.06 9.13
CA LEU A 132 8.60 -4.14 8.44
C LEU A 132 8.11 -5.59 8.36
N ASP A 133 8.95 -6.52 7.90
CA ASP A 133 8.59 -7.94 7.78
C ASP A 133 8.18 -8.57 9.11
N LYS A 134 8.94 -8.29 10.19
CA LYS A 134 8.61 -8.78 11.55
C LYS A 134 7.30 -8.21 12.08
N ALA A 135 7.01 -6.95 11.76
CA ALA A 135 5.75 -6.28 12.06
C ALA A 135 4.60 -6.68 11.10
N ASN A 136 4.83 -7.63 10.19
CA ASN A 136 3.88 -8.02 9.15
C ASN A 136 3.44 -6.87 8.22
N CYS A 137 4.25 -5.82 8.09
CA CYS A 137 3.98 -4.61 7.33
C CYS A 137 4.87 -4.52 6.08
N ILE A 138 4.53 -3.64 5.13
CA ILE A 138 5.21 -3.50 3.84
C ILE A 138 5.67 -2.07 3.50
N SER A 139 5.14 -1.05 4.17
CA SER A 139 5.55 0.33 3.92
C SER A 139 5.63 1.20 5.18
N VAL A 140 6.37 2.30 5.06
CA VAL A 140 6.37 3.40 6.02
C VAL A 140 6.37 4.72 5.26
N GLU A 141 5.55 5.66 5.71
CA GLU A 141 5.43 7.02 5.19
C GLU A 141 5.65 8.01 6.33
N ASP A 142 6.67 8.87 6.17
CA ASP A 142 7.00 9.93 7.12
C ASP A 142 5.86 10.94 7.24
N GLY A 143 5.57 11.37 8.46
CA GLY A 143 4.51 12.33 8.76
C GLY A 143 4.20 12.36 10.23
N GLU A 144 3.21 13.18 10.59
CA GLU A 144 2.53 13.10 11.88
C GLU A 144 1.02 13.02 11.61
N PRO A 145 0.41 11.83 11.79
CA PRO A 145 0.97 10.58 12.30
C PRO A 145 1.99 9.91 11.35
N LEU A 146 2.84 9.05 11.91
CA LEU A 146 3.66 8.15 11.10
C LEU A 146 2.76 7.03 10.57
N LYS A 147 2.72 6.85 9.24
CA LYS A 147 1.87 5.87 8.60
C LYS A 147 2.65 4.60 8.26
N ILE A 148 2.16 3.46 8.72
CA ILE A 148 2.73 2.13 8.47
C ILE A 148 1.75 1.34 7.61
N GLY A 149 2.13 0.97 6.39
CA GLY A 149 1.29 0.17 5.52
C GLY A 149 1.39 -1.30 5.88
N PHE A 150 0.25 -1.91 6.20
CA PHE A 150 0.13 -3.30 6.60
C PHE A 150 0.16 -4.22 5.38
N LYS A 151 -0.91 -4.21 4.57
CA LYS A 151 -1.07 -5.05 3.38
C LYS A 151 -1.92 -4.35 2.32
N ARG A 152 -1.74 -4.77 1.08
CA ARG A 152 -2.61 -4.39 -0.03
C ARG A 152 -3.75 -5.36 -0.23
N SER A 153 -4.84 -4.82 -0.77
CA SER A 153 -5.92 -5.55 -1.43
C SER A 153 -6.20 -4.81 -2.74
N GLY A 154 -5.74 -5.38 -3.85
CA GLY A 154 -5.64 -4.69 -5.14
C GLY A 154 -4.75 -3.46 -5.05
N LEU A 155 -5.28 -2.31 -5.48
CA LEU A 155 -4.60 -1.02 -5.35
C LEU A 155 -4.74 -0.40 -3.96
N GLY A 156 -5.68 -0.90 -3.16
CA GLY A 156 -5.96 -0.40 -1.83
C GLY A 156 -4.92 -0.82 -0.80
N MET A 157 -4.73 -0.02 0.25
CA MET A 157 -3.78 -0.27 1.33
C MET A 157 -4.46 -0.14 2.68
N PHE A 158 -4.31 -1.17 3.51
CA PHE A 158 -4.62 -1.12 4.95
C PHE A 158 -3.41 -0.55 5.69
N SER A 159 -3.61 0.37 6.63
CA SER A 159 -2.52 1.07 7.31
C SER A 159 -2.81 1.38 8.76
N PHE A 160 -1.73 1.52 9.53
CA PHE A 160 -1.71 2.01 10.90
C PHE A 160 -1.16 3.44 10.90
N ASN A 161 -1.98 4.41 11.31
CA ASN A 161 -1.57 5.80 11.51
C ASN A 161 -1.23 5.99 12.99
N VAL A 162 0.06 6.00 13.32
CA VAL A 162 0.55 6.06 14.70
C VAL A 162 0.97 7.48 15.06
N PHE A 163 0.20 8.13 15.93
CA PHE A 163 0.44 9.50 16.37
C PHE A 163 1.68 9.57 17.26
N GLN A 164 2.67 10.36 16.87
CA GLN A 164 3.88 10.58 17.65
C GLN A 164 3.74 11.80 18.56
N GLU A 165 2.88 12.76 18.20
CA GLU A 165 2.69 13.99 18.94
C GLU A 165 1.36 14.02 19.70
N ILE A 166 1.45 14.50 20.94
CA ILE A 166 0.29 14.57 21.84
C ILE A 166 -0.77 15.57 21.35
N ASN A 167 -0.34 16.62 20.65
CA ASN A 167 -1.16 17.74 20.20
C ASN A 167 -1.71 17.57 18.77
N THR A 168 -1.42 16.45 18.09
CA THR A 168 -1.94 16.20 16.74
C THR A 168 -3.46 16.24 16.71
N ASP A 169 -4.02 16.98 15.76
CA ASP A 169 -5.46 16.95 15.51
C ASP A 169 -5.84 15.59 14.91
N ARG A 170 -6.67 14.86 15.68
CA ARG A 170 -7.12 13.50 15.37
C ARG A 170 -8.53 13.48 14.78
N SER A 171 -9.22 14.62 14.70
CA SER A 171 -10.60 14.70 14.22
C SER A 171 -10.76 14.15 12.80
N LYS A 172 -9.77 14.43 11.94
CA LYS A 172 -9.65 13.94 10.56
C LYS A 172 -9.34 12.44 10.44
N TYR A 173 -9.03 11.74 11.53
CA TYR A 173 -8.73 10.30 11.54
C TYR A 173 -9.87 9.47 12.14
N ASN A 174 -11.10 9.98 12.13
CA ASN A 174 -12.28 9.30 12.64
C ASN A 174 -13.54 9.60 11.82
N ASP A 175 -13.49 9.31 10.51
CA ASP A 175 -14.63 9.56 9.61
C ASP A 175 -15.58 8.35 9.48
N GLY A 176 -15.25 7.22 10.11
CA GLY A 176 -16.06 6.02 10.06
C GLY A 176 -16.05 5.32 8.70
N CYS A 177 -15.22 5.75 7.75
CA CYS A 177 -15.12 5.25 6.39
C CYS A 177 -13.66 4.91 6.05
N GLU A 178 -12.83 5.90 5.73
CA GLU A 178 -11.42 5.72 5.40
C GLU A 178 -10.63 5.51 6.69
N TYR A 179 -10.99 6.24 7.75
CA TYR A 179 -10.29 6.28 9.02
C TYR A 179 -11.16 5.88 10.20
N ILE A 180 -10.61 4.99 11.03
CA ILE A 180 -11.21 4.57 12.31
C ILE A 180 -10.23 4.90 13.43
N LEU A 181 -10.57 5.87 14.28
CA LEU A 181 -9.75 6.20 15.45
C LEU A 181 -9.96 5.14 16.53
N VAL A 182 -8.92 4.39 16.86
CA VAL A 182 -9.00 3.28 17.82
C VAL A 182 -8.79 3.79 19.24
N ASN A 183 -7.77 4.63 19.42
CA ASN A 183 -7.44 5.29 20.68
C ASN A 183 -6.62 6.55 20.39
N ARG A 184 -6.02 7.16 21.43
CA ARG A 184 -5.24 8.39 21.30
C ARG A 184 -3.97 8.22 20.45
N ASP A 185 -3.43 7.02 20.37
CA ASP A 185 -2.11 6.76 19.80
C ASP A 185 -2.20 6.17 18.38
N ILE A 186 -3.36 5.65 17.98
CA ILE A 186 -3.54 5.04 16.65
C ILE A 186 -4.92 5.21 16.03
N ALA A 187 -4.92 5.44 14.72
CA ALA A 187 -6.06 5.25 13.83
C ALA A 187 -5.74 4.24 12.73
N PHE A 188 -6.74 3.45 12.34
CA PHE A 188 -6.64 2.54 11.19
C PHE A 188 -7.13 3.25 9.93
N GLN A 189 -6.51 2.92 8.80
CA GLN A 189 -6.87 3.47 7.50
C GLN A 189 -7.01 2.38 6.45
N TYR A 190 -8.00 2.54 5.56
CA TYR A 190 -8.04 1.86 4.27
C TYR A 190 -8.11 2.90 3.14
N GLY A 191 -7.03 3.06 2.39
CA GLY A 191 -7.01 3.94 1.21
C GLY A 191 -7.13 3.10 -0.06
N GLY A 192 -8.20 3.25 -0.84
CA GLY A 192 -8.51 2.43 -2.02
C GLY A 192 -7.64 2.68 -3.26
N GLY A 193 -6.76 3.69 -3.21
CA GLY A 193 -5.98 4.14 -4.37
C GLY A 193 -6.80 5.00 -5.33
N ALA A 194 -6.37 5.08 -6.60
CA ALA A 194 -6.98 5.98 -7.59
C ALA A 194 -8.40 5.58 -8.03
N VAL A 195 -8.74 4.29 -7.95
CA VAL A 195 -10.04 3.73 -8.36
C VAL A 195 -10.39 2.60 -7.38
N GLY A 196 -11.57 2.64 -6.78
CA GLY A 196 -12.04 1.64 -5.81
C GLY A 196 -12.81 2.26 -4.63
N GLY A 197 -13.35 1.40 -3.76
CA GLY A 197 -13.96 1.84 -2.51
C GLY A 197 -12.94 2.55 -1.62
N GLN A 198 -13.30 3.68 -1.04
CA GLN A 198 -12.43 4.46 -0.16
C GLN A 198 -12.76 4.24 1.33
N CYS A 199 -13.72 3.35 1.63
CA CYS A 199 -14.06 2.99 2.99
C CYS A 199 -13.60 1.58 3.30
N PHE A 200 -13.37 1.30 4.59
CA PHE A 200 -13.27 -0.06 5.11
C PHE A 200 -14.41 -0.92 4.58
N PRO A 201 -14.10 -2.08 3.95
CA PRO A 201 -15.10 -2.97 3.39
C PRO A 201 -15.92 -3.68 4.47
N ASP A 202 -15.29 -3.99 5.62
CA ASP A 202 -15.97 -4.44 6.84
C ASP A 202 -15.50 -3.59 8.03
N LYS A 203 -16.47 -3.02 8.74
CA LYS A 203 -16.25 -2.09 9.87
C LYS A 203 -16.32 -2.78 11.23
N ASN A 204 -16.72 -4.05 11.28
CA ASN A 204 -16.88 -4.81 12.52
C ASN A 204 -15.60 -5.48 13.00
#